data_AF-A0A7V2GW39-F1
#
_entry.id   AF-A0A7V2GW39-F1
#
_cell.length_a   1.000
_cell.length_b   1.000
_cell.length_c   1.000
_cell.angle_alpha   90.00
_cell.angle_beta   90.00
_cell.angle_gamma   90.00
#
_symmetry.space_group_name_H-M   'P 1'
#
loop_
_entity.id
_entity.type
_entity.pdbx_description
1 polymer ?
#
loop_
_entity_poly.entity_id
_entity_poly.type
_entity_poly.pdbx_seq_one_letter_code
_entity_poly.pdbx_strand_id
1 'polypeptide(L)' 'RATPFAQFHAAAIAATRQLAKRQITWLRSMKDAAVVDPFAPDAFARVRALVDERR' A
#
# COMPACT_ATOMS: atom_id res chain seq x y z
N ARG A 1 -20.93 4.98 -26.01
CA ARG A 1 -21.78 5.49 -24.91
C ARG A 1 -20.83 5.96 -23.81
N ALA A 2 -20.81 7.24 -23.45
CA ALA A 2 -19.92 7.73 -22.41
C ALA A 2 -20.36 7.20 -21.03
N THR A 3 -19.42 6.72 -20.23
CA THR A 3 -19.67 6.32 -18.84
C THR A 3 -19.99 7.57 -18.02
N PRO A 4 -21.12 7.62 -17.30
CA PRO A 4 -21.40 8.75 -16.41
C PRO A 4 -20.28 8.93 -15.38
N PHE A 5 -19.95 10.18 -15.05
CA PHE A 5 -18.83 10.49 -14.15
C PHE A 5 -18.89 9.71 -12.82
N ALA A 6 -20.07 9.61 -12.20
CA ALA A 6 -20.25 8.85 -10.96
C ALA A 6 -19.89 7.37 -11.09
N GLN A 7 -20.25 6.74 -12.21
CA GLN A 7 -19.91 5.35 -12.48
C GLN A 7 -18.41 5.18 -12.75
N PHE A 8 -17.80 6.10 -13.49
CA PHE A 8 -16.35 6.12 -13.70
C PHE A 8 -15.58 6.28 -12.39
N HIS A 9 -15.99 7.21 -11.54
CA HIS A 9 -15.38 7.46 -10.23
C HIS A 9 -15.47 6.23 -9.30
N ALA A 10 -16.64 5.59 -9.22
CA ALA A 10 -16.80 4.36 -8.44
C ALA A 10 -15.91 3.23 -8.97
N ALA A 11 -15.80 3.07 -10.29
CA ALA A 11 -14.92 2.09 -10.91
C ALA A 11 -13.44 2.37 -10.62
N ALA A 12 -13.01 3.63 -10.64
CA ALA A 12 -11.64 4.02 -10.30
C ALA A 12 -11.29 3.68 -8.85
N ILE A 13 -12.18 3.96 -7.90
CA ILE A 13 -12.00 3.56 -6.49
C ILE A 13 -11.87 2.04 -6.38
N ALA A 14 -12.76 1.29 -7.04
CA ALA A 14 -12.73 -0.17 -7.01
C ALA A 14 -11.42 -0.72 -7.61
N ALA A 15 -10.96 -0.16 -8.73
CA ALA A 15 -9.71 -0.55 -9.38
C ALA A 15 -8.50 -0.31 -8.47
N THR A 16 -8.40 0.86 -7.83
CA THR A 16 -7.28 1.18 -6.93
C THR A 16 -7.30 0.29 -5.68
N ARG A 17 -8.47 -0.04 -5.14
CA ARG A 17 -8.59 -1.02 -4.03
C ARG A 17 -8.11 -2.41 -4.45
N GLN A 18 -8.43 -2.85 -5.67
CA GLN A 18 -7.97 -4.15 -6.17
C GLN A 18 -6.46 -4.16 -6.42
N LEU A 19 -5.89 -3.05 -6.92
CA LEU A 19 -4.44 -2.89 -7.04
C LEU A 19 -3.77 -3.01 -5.67
N ALA A 20 -4.22 -2.23 -4.69
CA ALA A 20 -3.68 -2.27 -3.32
C ALA A 20 -3.80 -3.66 -2.70
N LYS A 21 -4.96 -4.33 -2.86
CA LYS A 21 -5.16 -5.72 -2.40
C LYS A 21 -4.13 -6.66 -3.00
N ARG A 22 -3.91 -6.60 -4.32
CA ARG A 22 -2.90 -7.42 -5.02
C ARG A 22 -1.50 -7.14 -4.48
N GLN A 23 -1.11 -5.86 -4.37
CA GLN A 23 0.18 -5.47 -3.79
C GLN A 23 0.38 -6.06 -2.39
N ILE A 24 -0.62 -5.93 -1.51
CA ILE A 24 -0.56 -6.49 -0.14
C ILE A 24 -0.44 -8.02 -0.16
N THR A 25 -1.15 -8.71 -1.05
CA THR A 25 -1.01 -10.17 -1.20
C THR A 25 0.42 -10.57 -1.54
N TRP A 26 1.06 -9.86 -2.48
CA TRP A 26 2.46 -10.12 -2.83
C TRP A 26 3.40 -9.80 -1.68
N LEU A 27 3.23 -8.65 -1.02
CA LEU A 27 4.05 -8.26 0.14
C LEU A 27 3.98 -9.27 1.28
N ARG A 28 2.80 -9.85 1.56
CA ARG A 28 2.63 -10.90 2.60
C ARG A 28 3.39 -12.19 2.29
N SER A 29 3.75 -12.43 1.03
CA SER A 29 4.54 -13.60 0.63
C SER A 29 6.06 -13.39 0.75
N MET A 30 6.51 -12.15 0.99
CA MET A 30 7.92 -11.81 1.15
C MET A 30 8.39 -12.14 2.57
N LYS A 31 9.31 -13.10 2.70
CA LYS A 31 9.76 -13.60 4.02
C LYS A 31 10.62 -12.60 4.80
N ASP A 32 11.41 -11.77 4.11
CA ASP A 32 12.36 -10.84 4.73
C ASP A 32 11.87 -9.38 4.75
N ALA A 33 10.57 -9.17 4.51
CA ALA A 33 9.95 -7.85 4.53
C ALA A 33 9.71 -7.37 5.98
N ALA A 34 10.14 -6.14 6.27
CA ALA A 34 9.79 -5.47 7.52
C ALA A 34 8.45 -4.71 7.35
N VAL A 35 7.51 -4.92 8.26
CA VAL A 35 6.20 -4.25 8.25
C VAL A 35 6.21 -3.07 9.23
N VAL A 36 5.87 -1.89 8.73
CA VAL A 36 5.72 -0.67 9.54
C VAL A 36 4.27 -0.18 9.42
N ASP A 37 3.67 0.14 10.56
CA ASP A 37 2.35 0.79 10.60
C ASP A 37 2.53 2.25 10.16
N PRO A 38 1.91 2.69 9.04
CA PRO A 38 2.05 4.05 8.54
C PRO A 38 1.39 5.11 9.44
N PHE A 39 0.50 4.72 10.36
CA PHE A 39 -0.18 5.64 11.28
C PHE A 39 0.48 5.71 12.65
N ALA A 40 1.53 4.91 12.90
CA ALA A 40 2.29 5.01 14.12
C ALA A 40 2.99 6.38 14.20
N PRO A 41 2.95 7.08 15.36
CA PRO A 41 3.58 8.39 15.51
C PRO A 41 5.09 8.41 15.21
N ASP A 42 5.74 7.25 15.33
CA ASP A 42 7.18 7.04 15.12
C ASP A 42 7.50 6.31 13.80
N ALA A 43 6.53 6.12 12.90
CA ALA A 43 6.69 5.32 11.67
C ALA A 43 7.95 5.70 10.87
N PHE A 44 8.24 6.99 10.75
CA PHE A 44 9.41 7.48 10.04
C PHE A 44 10.74 7.11 10.72
N ALA A 45 10.82 7.23 12.05
CA ALA A 45 12.01 6.83 12.81
C ALA A 45 12.25 5.32 12.67
N ARG A 46 11.18 4.52 12.71
CA ARG A 46 11.24 3.06 12.49
C ARG A 46 11.75 2.70 11.11
N VAL A 47 11.24 3.34 10.04
CA VAL A 47 11.73 3.12 8.67
C VAL A 47 13.20 3.50 8.55
N ARG A 48 13.62 4.62 9.15
CA ARG A 48 15.03 5.05 9.12
C ARG A 48 15.97 4.02 9.75
N ALA A 49 15.64 3.54 10.95
CA ALA A 49 16.42 2.50 11.61
C ALA A 49 16.56 1.23 10.75
N LEU A 50 15.45 0.76 10.16
CA LEU A 50 15.45 -0.41 9.28
C LEU A 50 16.32 -0.24 8.02
N VAL A 51 16.41 0.97 7.48
CA VAL A 51 17.27 1.27 6.32
C VAL A 51 18.72 1.33 6.73
N ASP A 52 19.03 1.94 7.87
CA ASP A 52 20.39 2.06 8.39
C ASP A 52 20.97 0.69 8.80
N GLU A 53 20.16 -0.20 9.39
CA GLU A 53 20.55 -1.58 9.77
C GLU A 53 20.87 -2.48 8.57
N ARG A 54 20.33 -2.16 7.38
CA ARG A 54 20.50 -2.97 6.16
C ARG A 54 21.59 -2.43 5.22
N ARG A 55 22.25 -1.33 5.61
CA ARG A 55 23.37 -0.74 4.89
C ARG A 55 24.68 -1.39 5.30
#